data_AF-A0A084IIY8-F1
#
_entry.id   AF-A0A084IIY8-F1
#
_cell.length_a   1.000
_cell.length_b   1.000
_cell.length_c   1.000
_cell.angle_alpha   90.00
_cell.angle_beta   90.00
_cell.angle_gamma   90.00
#
_symmetry.space_group_name_H-M   'P 1'
#
loop_
_entity.id
_entity.type
_entity.pdbx_description
1 polymer ?
#
loop_
_entity_poly.entity_id
_entity_poly.type
_entity_poly.pdbx_seq_one_letter_code
_entity_poly.pdbx_strand_id
1 'polypeptide(L)'
;MKTISTQSAGHSGANRDTTPPTLAIVLEGGLVQAVVSDRLEAIRVNVWIIDYDTDGADDDELSEVPQGDGSFCDAVVDHHFLTETAIDLDHIVDKTDSDP
;
A
#
# COMPACT_ATOMS: atom_id res chain seq x y z
N MET A 1 24.83 36.15 47.17
CA MET A 1 24.65 35.85 45.74
C MET A 1 24.38 34.36 45.58
N LYS A 2 23.16 33.98 45.18
CA LYS A 2 22.83 32.62 44.72
C LYS A 2 22.09 32.77 43.41
N THR A 3 22.69 32.26 42.34
CA THR A 3 22.15 32.23 40.99
C THR A 3 21.02 31.20 40.93
N ILE A 4 19.82 31.61 40.52
CA ILE A 4 18.73 30.69 40.20
C ILE A 4 18.70 30.56 38.68
N SER A 5 19.13 29.40 38.20
CA SER A 5 19.01 29.02 36.79
C SER A 5 17.58 28.52 36.53
N THR A 6 16.83 29.23 35.70
CA THR A 6 15.58 28.74 35.11
C THR A 6 15.90 27.65 34.08
N GLN A 7 15.55 26.40 34.36
CA GLN A 7 15.43 25.36 33.34
C GLN A 7 14.11 25.53 32.60
N SER A 8 14.20 25.80 31.30
CA SER A 8 13.11 25.66 30.33
C SER A 8 12.79 24.17 30.19
N ALA A 9 11.61 23.75 30.63
CA ALA A 9 11.13 22.38 30.48
C ALA A 9 10.16 22.31 29.28
N GLY A 10 10.52 21.46 28.32
CA GLY A 10 9.55 20.73 27.50
C GLY A 10 9.24 21.30 26.12
N HIS A 11 10.19 21.22 25.18
CA HIS A 11 9.80 20.86 23.82
C HIS A 11 9.43 19.37 23.85
N SER A 12 8.13 19.09 23.89
CA SER A 12 7.62 17.73 23.69
C SER A 12 8.09 17.27 22.31
N GLY A 13 9.14 16.43 22.29
CA GLY A 13 9.60 15.83 21.06
C GLY A 13 8.44 15.03 20.49
N ALA A 14 7.95 15.43 19.32
CA ALA A 14 6.97 14.67 18.58
C ALA A 14 7.47 13.23 18.48
N ASN A 15 6.76 12.31 19.13
CA ASN A 15 7.00 10.89 18.98
C ASN A 15 6.71 10.57 17.51
N ARG A 16 7.74 10.58 16.66
CA ARG A 16 7.61 10.17 15.27
C ARG A 16 7.46 8.68 15.34
N ASP A 17 6.24 8.20 15.16
CA ASP A 17 5.98 6.80 14.96
C ASP A 17 6.87 6.30 13.82
N THR A 18 7.87 5.49 14.17
CA THR A 18 8.88 4.97 13.23
C THR A 18 8.43 3.67 12.58
N THR A 19 7.26 3.15 12.97
CA THR A 19 6.70 1.96 12.36
C THR A 19 6.44 2.27 10.89
N PRO A 20 6.85 1.44 9.91
CA PRO A 20 6.49 1.65 8.50
C PRO A 20 4.98 1.53 8.29
N PRO A 21 4.37 2.28 7.36
CA PRO A 21 2.95 2.14 7.05
C PRO A 21 2.68 0.77 6.42
N THR A 22 1.51 0.22 6.71
CA THR A 22 1.07 -1.08 6.18
C THR A 22 0.23 -0.83 4.93
N LEU A 23 0.67 -1.39 3.79
CA LEU A 23 -0.08 -1.41 2.55
C LEU A 23 -0.71 -2.80 2.38
N ALA A 24 -2.03 -2.85 2.18
CA ALA A 24 -2.73 -4.08 1.86
C ALA A 24 -3.43 -3.97 0.50
N ILE A 25 -3.35 -5.05 -0.27
CA ILE A 25 -4.13 -5.24 -1.51
C ILE A 25 -5.17 -6.32 -1.19
N VAL A 26 -6.44 -5.95 -1.25
CA VAL A 26 -7.55 -6.85 -0.93
C VAL A 26 -8.05 -7.47 -2.23
N LEU A 27 -8.03 -8.81 -2.31
CA LEU A 27 -8.47 -9.58 -3.47
C LEU A 27 -9.70 -10.44 -3.10
N GLU A 28 -10.67 -10.50 -4.00
CA GLU A 28 -11.78 -11.46 -3.95
C GLU A 28 -12.02 -12.03 -5.34
N GLY A 29 -12.01 -13.36 -5.48
CA GLY A 29 -12.28 -14.02 -6.76
C GLY A 29 -11.33 -13.67 -7.89
N GLY A 30 -10.08 -13.29 -7.60
CA GLY A 30 -9.08 -12.84 -8.58
C GLY A 30 -9.07 -11.33 -8.82
N LEU A 31 -10.08 -10.60 -8.36
CA LEU A 31 -10.22 -9.17 -8.58
C LEU A 31 -9.74 -8.35 -7.37
N VAL A 32 -8.98 -7.29 -7.62
CA VAL A 32 -8.62 -6.29 -6.60
C VAL A 32 -9.86 -5.49 -6.20
N GLN A 33 -10.24 -5.62 -4.94
CA GLN A 33 -11.37 -4.91 -4.34
C GLN A 33 -10.94 -3.54 -3.79
N ALA A 34 -9.74 -3.45 -3.23
CA ALA A 34 -9.21 -2.22 -2.66
C ALA A 34 -7.69 -2.28 -2.48
N VAL A 35 -7.07 -1.10 -2.48
CA VAL A 35 -5.69 -0.88 -2.04
C VAL A 35 -5.75 0.10 -0.89
N VAL A 36 -5.38 -0.34 0.31
CA VAL A 36 -5.60 0.42 1.56
C VAL A 36 -4.32 0.58 2.37
N SER A 37 -4.25 1.67 3.13
CA SER A 37 -3.16 1.95 4.07
C SER A 37 -3.68 2.43 5.42
N ASP A 38 -2.97 2.09 6.49
CA ASP A 38 -3.16 2.65 7.84
C ASP A 38 -2.72 4.13 7.93
N ARG A 39 -1.82 4.55 7.03
CA ARG A 39 -1.28 5.92 6.93
C ARG A 39 -1.15 6.34 5.48
N LEU A 40 -2.23 6.89 4.94
CA LEU A 40 -2.31 7.32 3.55
C LEU A 40 -1.29 8.41 3.21
N GLU A 41 -1.07 9.37 4.10
CA GLU A 41 -0.14 10.49 3.91
C GLU A 41 1.34 10.09 3.91
N ALA A 42 1.65 8.93 4.49
CA ALA A 42 3.01 8.40 4.58
C ALA A 42 3.42 7.62 3.31
N ILE A 43 2.46 7.21 2.48
CA ILE A 43 2.71 6.44 1.26
C ILE A 43 2.53 7.34 0.03
N ARG A 44 3.59 7.44 -0.79
CA ARG A 44 3.56 8.15 -2.07
C ARG A 44 3.96 7.21 -3.20
N VAL A 45 2.99 6.42 -3.65
CA VAL A 45 3.15 5.48 -4.77
C VAL A 45 1.97 5.62 -5.72
N ASN A 46 2.20 5.35 -7.00
CA ASN A 46 1.12 5.09 -7.94
C ASN A 46 0.87 3.58 -7.95
N VAL A 47 -0.40 3.17 -7.90
CA VAL A 47 -0.76 1.75 -7.91
C VAL A 47 -1.42 1.43 -9.24
N TRP A 48 -0.87 0.43 -9.92
CA TRP A 48 -1.42 -0.12 -11.15
C TRP A 48 -1.75 -1.58 -10.89
N ILE A 49 -2.98 -1.97 -11.20
CA ILE A 49 -3.39 -3.37 -11.23
C ILE A 49 -3.30 -3.81 -12.68
N ILE A 50 -2.55 -4.88 -12.91
CA ILE A 50 -2.33 -5.44 -14.25
C ILE A 50 -2.80 -6.88 -14.19
N ASP A 51 -3.94 -7.16 -14.82
CA ASP A 51 -4.49 -8.51 -14.94
C ASP A 51 -4.16 -9.08 -16.31
N TYR A 52 -3.34 -10.12 -16.33
CA TYR A 52 -2.95 -10.82 -17.55
C TYR A 52 -3.94 -11.93 -17.94
N ASP A 53 -4.96 -12.19 -17.11
CA ASP A 53 -6.10 -12.99 -17.54
C ASP A 53 -7.03 -12.12 -18.38
N THR A 54 -6.90 -12.25 -19.70
CA THR A 54 -7.68 -11.46 -20.67
C THR A 54 -8.93 -12.18 -21.17
N ASP A 55 -9.24 -13.36 -20.62
CA ASP A 55 -10.41 -14.14 -21.07
C ASP A 55 -11.71 -13.38 -20.78
N GLY A 56 -12.42 -13.02 -21.85
CA GLY A 56 -13.68 -12.29 -21.76
C GLY A 56 -13.57 -10.76 -21.64
N ALA A 57 -12.36 -10.18 -21.73
CA ALA A 57 -12.17 -8.75 -21.87
C ALA A 57 -12.44 -8.28 -23.31
N ASP A 58 -13.02 -7.09 -23.45
CA ASP A 58 -13.20 -6.46 -24.76
C ASP A 58 -11.88 -5.82 -25.26
N ASP A 59 -11.71 -5.71 -26.59
CA ASP A 59 -10.48 -5.17 -27.20
C ASP A 59 -10.15 -3.74 -26.73
N ASP A 60 -11.14 -2.95 -26.31
CA ASP A 60 -10.96 -1.58 -25.81
C ASP A 60 -10.62 -1.51 -24.30
N GLU A 61 -10.70 -2.64 -23.59
CA GLU A 61 -10.28 -2.79 -22.20
C GLU A 61 -8.80 -3.24 -22.09
N LEU A 62 -8.23 -3.76 -23.19
CA LEU A 62 -6.88 -4.27 -23.24
C LEU A 62 -5.83 -3.18 -23.47
N SER A 63 -4.68 -3.34 -22.82
CA SER A 63 -3.49 -2.52 -22.98
C SER A 63 -2.26 -3.40 -23.22
N GLU A 64 -1.42 -3.01 -24.18
CA GLU A 64 -0.12 -3.66 -24.40
C GLU A 64 0.88 -3.27 -23.31
N VAL A 65 1.24 -4.22 -22.46
CA VAL A 65 2.20 -4.03 -21.36
C VAL A 65 3.59 -4.51 -21.78
N PRO A 66 4.62 -3.63 -21.76
CA PRO A 66 5.99 -4.03 -22.08
C PRO A 66 6.58 -4.92 -20.99
N GLN A 67 7.19 -6.03 -21.42
CA GLN A 67 7.81 -7.02 -20.55
C GLN A 67 9.33 -6.82 -20.45
N GLY A 68 9.94 -7.36 -19.39
CA GLY A 68 11.37 -7.23 -19.12
C GLY A 68 12.29 -7.85 -20.18
N ASP A 69 11.77 -8.77 -21.01
CA ASP A 69 12.47 -9.41 -22.12
C ASP A 69 12.31 -8.66 -23.46
N GLY A 70 11.61 -7.52 -23.46
CA GLY A 70 11.33 -6.71 -24.64
C GLY A 70 10.11 -7.16 -25.45
N SER A 71 9.39 -8.20 -25.01
CA SER A 71 8.09 -8.54 -25.57
C SER A 71 6.98 -7.61 -25.05
N PHE A 72 5.79 -7.70 -25.66
CA PHE A 72 4.58 -7.05 -25.21
C PHE A 72 3.52 -8.12 -24.93
N CYS A 73 2.67 -7.88 -23.94
CA CYS A 73 1.58 -8.76 -23.58
C CYS A 73 0.33 -7.94 -23.29
N ASP A 74 -0.82 -8.37 -23.80
CA ASP A 74 -2.10 -7.73 -23.53
C ASP A 74 -2.53 -8.03 -22.08
N ALA A 75 -3.04 -7.00 -21.42
CA ALA A 75 -3.57 -7.07 -20.06
C ALA A 75 -4.67 -6.03 -19.86
N VAL A 76 -5.55 -6.29 -18.91
CA VAL A 76 -6.46 -5.25 -18.38
C VAL A 76 -5.68 -4.45 -17.34
N VAL A 77 -5.63 -3.13 -17.52
CA VAL A 77 -4.82 -2.24 -16.68
C VAL A 77 -5.71 -1.19 -16.00
N ASP A 78 -5.75 -1.23 -14.68
CA ASP A 78 -6.48 -0.25 -13.86
C ASP A 78 -5.51 0.61 -13.04
N HIS A 79 -5.74 1.92 -13.03
CA HIS A 79 -5.04 2.84 -12.14
C HIS A 79 -5.83 2.98 -10.85
N HIS A 80 -5.32 2.37 -9.79
CA HIS A 80 -6.03 2.27 -8.53
C HIS A 80 -5.59 3.35 -7.54
N PHE A 81 -6.56 3.91 -6.82
CA PHE A 81 -6.29 4.88 -5.77
C PHE A 81 -6.04 4.18 -4.44
N LEU A 82 -4.98 4.61 -3.74
CA LEU A 82 -4.77 4.23 -2.35
C LEU A 82 -5.79 4.97 -1.48
N THR A 83 -6.49 4.25 -0.62
CA THR A 83 -7.45 4.83 0.33
C THR A 83 -7.07 4.54 1.78
N GLU A 84 -7.64 5.31 2.70
CA GLU A 84 -7.55 4.99 4.13
C GLU A 84 -8.25 3.65 4.40
N THR A 85 -7.65 2.84 5.27
CA THR A 85 -8.20 1.53 5.62
C THR A 85 -9.44 1.63 6.50
N ALA A 86 -10.46 0.82 6.20
CA ALA A 86 -11.58 0.55 7.09
C ALA A 86 -11.46 -0.82 7.80
N ILE A 87 -10.43 -1.60 7.44
CA ILE A 87 -10.09 -2.89 8.05
C ILE A 87 -8.92 -2.72 9.01
N ASP A 88 -8.94 -3.49 10.08
CA ASP A 88 -7.89 -3.49 11.09
C ASP A 88 -6.66 -4.26 10.59
N LEU A 89 -5.68 -3.52 10.06
CA LEU A 89 -4.48 -4.09 9.46
C LEU A 89 -3.55 -4.73 10.51
N ASP A 90 -3.57 -4.26 11.76
CA ASP A 90 -2.72 -4.80 12.84
C ASP A 90 -3.12 -6.22 13.25
N HIS A 91 -4.35 -6.61 12.93
CA HIS A 91 -4.91 -7.92 13.23
C HIS A 91 -4.84 -8.91 12.06
N ILE A 92 -4.22 -8.53 10.93
CA ILE A 92 -3.94 -9.45 9.83
C ILE A 92 -2.77 -10.34 10.23
N VAL A 93 -3.03 -11.65 10.26
CA VAL A 93 -2.02 -12.65 10.65
C VAL A 93 -1.49 -13.34 9.41
N ASP A 94 -0.17 -13.27 9.20
CA ASP A 94 0.49 -14.11 8.22
C ASP A 94 0.41 -15.58 8.67
N LYS A 95 -0.19 -16.43 7.85
CA LYS A 95 -0.32 -17.86 8.11
C LYS A 95 0.82 -18.69 7.51
N THR A 96 1.76 -18.05 6.82
CA THR A 96 2.85 -18.75 6.12
C THR A 96 3.95 -19.31 7.04
N ASP A 97 3.91 -19.05 8.35
CA ASP A 97 4.81 -19.64 9.36
C ASP A 97 4.22 -20.88 10.09
N SER A 98 3.23 -21.55 9.52
CA SER A 98 2.61 -22.75 10.13
C SER A 98 2.79 -24.02 9.28
N ASP A 99 4.03 -24.37 8.93
CA ASP A 99 4.39 -25.75 8.58
C ASP A 99 5.85 -26.05 9.04
N PRO A 100 6.09 -26.90 10.04
CA PRO A 100 7.43 -27.30 10.47
C PRO A 100 8.10 -28.32 9.53
#